data_AF-A0A1F9XDA4-F1
#
_entry.id   AF-A0A1F9XDA4-F1
#
_cell.length_a   1.000
_cell.length_b   1.000
_cell.length_c   1.000
_cell.angle_alpha   90.00
_cell.angle_beta   90.00
_cell.angle_gamma   90.00
#
_symmetry.space_group_name_H-M   'P 1'
#
loop_
_entity.id
_entity.type
_entity.pdbx_description
1 polymer ?
#
loop_
_entity_poly.entity_id
_entity_poly.type
_entity_poly.pdbx_seq_one_letter_code
_entity_poly.pdbx_strand_id
1 'polypeptide(L)'
;MEENLKTILRNWMVKAENDLKSVENEFSSQEPVTDTICFHCQQVAEKYLKAYLVGKNIAPEKTHKIERLIEACSQFDKQFVELKDATLLTQYAVEMRYPDDFYIPSIEEAKDALALAKKVKSKYRGRS
;
A
#
# COMPACT_ATOMS: atom_id res chain seq x y z
N MET A 1 -17.75 -19.38 9.15
CA MET A 1 -16.54 -19.21 8.29
C MET A 1 -16.58 -17.88 7.54
N GLU A 2 -17.68 -17.54 6.86
CA GLU A 2 -17.83 -16.24 6.15
C GLU A 2 -17.77 -15.01 7.06
N GLU A 3 -18.30 -15.09 8.29
CA GLU A 3 -18.35 -13.95 9.21
C GLU A 3 -16.96 -13.53 9.74
N ASN A 4 -16.07 -14.51 9.93
CA ASN A 4 -14.68 -14.27 10.31
C ASN A 4 -13.91 -13.61 9.14
N LEU A 5 -14.11 -14.11 7.91
CA LEU A 5 -13.49 -13.54 6.72
C LEU A 5 -13.91 -12.08 6.48
N LYS A 6 -15.21 -11.78 6.60
CA LYS A 6 -15.73 -10.40 6.52
C LYS A 6 -15.10 -9.49 7.58
N THR A 7 -14.92 -10.00 8.79
CA THR A 7 -14.29 -9.25 9.89
C THR A 7 -12.80 -8.99 9.62
N ILE A 8 -12.07 -10.00 9.16
CA ILE A 8 -10.65 -9.85 8.79
C ILE A 8 -10.50 -8.82 7.66
N LEU A 9 -11.29 -8.93 6.59
CA LEU A 9 -11.28 -7.96 5.49
C LEU A 9 -11.60 -6.55 5.95
N ARG A 10 -12.62 -6.39 6.80
CA ARG A 10 -12.96 -5.10 7.39
C ARG A 10 -11.79 -4.53 8.18
N ASN A 11 -11.09 -5.34 8.97
CA ASN A 11 -9.94 -4.88 9.74
C ASN A 11 -8.78 -4.43 8.85
N TRP A 12 -8.48 -5.17 7.77
CA TRP A 12 -7.49 -4.75 6.78
C TRP A 12 -7.87 -3.43 6.12
N MET A 13 -9.13 -3.29 5.68
CA MET A 13 -9.61 -2.06 5.06
C MET A 13 -9.55 -0.87 6.01
N VAL A 14 -10.02 -1.03 7.25
CA VAL A 14 -9.97 0.04 8.27
C VAL A 14 -8.53 0.48 8.52
N LYS A 15 -7.58 -0.47 8.60
CA LYS A 15 -6.17 -0.11 8.75
C LYS A 15 -5.66 0.65 7.53
N ALA A 16 -5.89 0.15 6.30
CA ALA A 16 -5.46 0.82 5.07
C ALA A 16 -6.04 2.23 4.92
N GLU A 17 -7.32 2.43 5.26
CA GLU A 17 -7.97 3.75 5.23
C GLU A 17 -7.38 4.69 6.29
N ASN A 18 -7.05 4.18 7.48
CA ASN A 18 -6.39 4.98 8.51
C ASN A 18 -4.99 5.42 8.08
N ASP A 19 -4.20 4.54 7.45
CA ASP A 19 -2.89 4.93 6.91
C ASP A 19 -3.02 6.00 5.81
N LEU A 20 -4.00 5.85 4.91
CA LEU A 20 -4.23 6.83 3.85
C LEU A 20 -4.63 8.19 4.46
N LYS A 21 -5.50 8.19 5.46
CA LYS A 21 -5.89 9.41 6.16
C LYS A 21 -4.70 10.07 6.87
N SER A 22 -3.82 9.28 7.49
CA SER A 22 -2.58 9.80 8.07
C SER A 22 -1.70 10.47 7.02
N VAL A 23 -1.52 9.85 5.85
CA VAL A 23 -0.78 10.45 4.74
C VAL A 23 -1.41 11.77 4.30
N GLU A 24 -2.73 11.81 4.09
CA GLU A 24 -3.42 13.02 3.62
C GLU A 24 -3.34 14.17 4.62
N ASN A 25 -3.41 13.87 5.91
CA ASN A 25 -3.22 14.85 6.98
C ASN A 25 -1.78 15.38 7.01
N GLU A 26 -0.79 14.47 6.95
CA GLU A 26 0.63 14.81 6.97
C GLU A 26 1.01 15.67 5.77
N PHE A 27 0.50 15.32 4.59
CA PHE A 27 0.72 16.06 3.35
C PHE A 27 0.08 17.46 3.37
N SER A 28 -0.92 17.69 4.22
CA SER A 28 -1.58 18.98 4.39
C SER A 28 -0.94 19.86 5.47
N SER A 29 0.08 19.36 6.17
CA SER A 29 0.80 20.13 7.19
C SER A 29 1.70 21.20 6.55
N GLN A 30 2.15 22.18 7.36
CA GLN A 30 3.08 23.22 6.89
C GLN A 30 4.47 22.66 6.54
N GLU A 31 4.88 21.58 7.22
CA GLU A 31 6.18 20.93 7.06
C GLU A 31 5.97 19.42 6.92
N PRO A 32 5.55 18.94 5.73
CA PRO A 32 5.22 17.53 5.53
C PRO A 32 6.44 16.64 5.70
N VAL A 33 6.32 15.65 6.56
CA VAL A 33 7.36 14.63 6.77
C VAL A 33 7.27 13.59 5.64
N THR A 34 8.00 13.85 4.56
CA THR A 34 7.92 13.09 3.30
C THR A 34 8.34 11.63 3.45
N ASP A 35 9.28 11.32 4.35
CA ASP A 35 9.63 9.93 4.63
C ASP A 35 8.47 9.15 5.24
N THR A 36 7.77 9.77 6.19
CA THR A 36 6.64 9.16 6.89
C THR A 36 5.47 8.99 5.92
N ILE A 37 5.25 9.98 5.05
CA ILE A 37 4.28 9.87 3.95
C ILE A 37 4.58 8.67 3.05
N CYS A 38 5.81 8.57 2.52
CA CYS A 38 6.21 7.49 1.63
C CYS A 38 6.09 6.11 2.29
N PHE A 39 6.44 6.01 3.58
CA PHE A 39 6.30 4.79 4.36
C PHE A 39 4.83 4.37 4.50
N HIS A 40 3.95 5.29 4.88
CA HIS A 40 2.53 4.98 4.99
C HIS A 40 1.88 4.70 3.62
N CYS A 41 2.32 5.33 2.53
CA CYS A 41 1.90 5.00 1.17
C CYS A 41 2.19 3.53 0.81
N GLN A 42 3.37 3.02 1.17
CA GLN A 42 3.68 1.59 1.00
C GLN A 42 2.72 0.72 1.81
N GLN A 43 2.48 1.08 3.07
CA GLN A 43 1.59 0.33 3.96
C GLN A 43 0.14 0.30 3.45
N VAL A 44 -0.34 1.40 2.89
CA VAL A 44 -1.66 1.47 2.22
C VAL A 44 -1.72 0.45 1.08
N ALA A 45 -0.75 0.49 0.15
CA ALA A 45 -0.70 -0.43 -0.98
C ALA A 45 -0.62 -1.89 -0.53
N GLU A 46 0.25 -2.20 0.42
CA GLU A 46 0.43 -3.54 0.99
C GLU A 46 -0.89 -4.08 1.57
N LYS A 47 -1.56 -3.28 2.41
CA LYS A 47 -2.79 -3.68 3.10
C LYS A 47 -3.94 -3.93 2.12
N TYR A 48 -4.10 -3.12 1.07
CA TYR A 48 -5.13 -3.38 0.04
C TYR A 48 -4.85 -4.63 -0.77
N LEU A 49 -3.60 -4.89 -1.15
CA LEU A 49 -3.24 -6.11 -1.87
C LEU A 49 -3.46 -7.36 -1.01
N LYS A 50 -3.05 -7.31 0.27
CA LYS A 50 -3.30 -8.40 1.21
C LYS A 50 -4.80 -8.59 1.46
N ALA A 51 -5.58 -7.51 1.58
CA ALA A 51 -7.04 -7.60 1.69
C ALA A 51 -7.65 -8.29 0.46
N TYR A 52 -7.19 -7.98 -0.75
CA TYR A 52 -7.66 -8.65 -1.96
C TYR A 52 -7.39 -10.15 -1.93
N LEU A 53 -6.17 -10.57 -1.59
CA LEU A 53 -5.80 -11.99 -1.47
C LEU A 53 -6.63 -12.72 -0.41
N VAL A 54 -6.81 -12.11 0.76
CA VAL A 54 -7.70 -12.64 1.81
C VAL A 54 -9.12 -12.80 1.27
N GLY A 55 -9.62 -11.84 0.48
CA GLY A 55 -10.94 -11.90 -0.15
C GLY A 55 -11.08 -13.04 -1.17
N LYS A 56 -9.96 -13.53 -1.71
CA LYS A 56 -9.88 -14.74 -2.54
C LYS A 56 -9.62 -16.01 -1.73
N ASN A 57 -9.72 -15.93 -0.40
CA ASN A 57 -9.44 -17.01 0.54
C ASN A 57 -7.99 -17.51 0.49
N ILE A 58 -7.06 -16.62 0.12
CA ILE A 58 -5.62 -16.87 0.08
C ILE A 58 -4.97 -16.20 1.29
N ALA A 59 -4.16 -16.96 2.02
CA ALA A 59 -3.33 -16.40 3.08
C ALA A 59 -2.20 -15.57 2.44
N PRO A 60 -2.15 -14.23 2.67
CA PRO A 60 -1.09 -13.41 2.10
C PRO A 60 0.26 -13.79 2.70
N GLU A 61 1.29 -13.82 1.87
CA GLU A 61 2.67 -14.02 2.33
C GLU A 61 3.09 -12.90 3.29
N LYS A 62 3.93 -13.25 4.28
CA LYS A 62 4.57 -12.29 5.19
C LYS A 62 5.74 -11.57 4.49
N THR A 63 5.42 -10.88 3.40
CA THR A 63 6.34 -10.06 2.62
C THR A 63 5.90 -8.60 2.65
N HIS A 64 6.89 -7.71 2.58
CA HIS A 64 6.71 -6.27 2.39
C HIS A 64 6.93 -5.84 0.94
N LYS A 65 7.31 -6.80 0.08
CA LYS A 65 7.57 -6.54 -1.34
C LYS A 65 6.24 -6.42 -2.09
N ILE A 66 5.97 -5.21 -2.59
CA ILE A 66 4.76 -4.92 -3.35
C ILE A 66 4.73 -5.73 -4.66
N GLU A 67 5.89 -6.01 -5.27
CA GLU A 67 5.99 -6.85 -6.47
C GLU A 67 5.32 -8.22 -6.25
N ARG A 68 5.62 -8.89 -5.13
CA ARG A 68 5.17 -10.26 -4.86
C ARG A 68 3.68 -10.30 -4.62
N LEU A 69 3.15 -9.28 -3.95
CA LEU A 69 1.73 -9.13 -3.71
C LEU A 69 0.98 -8.85 -5.01
N ILE A 70 1.51 -8.00 -5.89
CA ILE A 70 0.93 -7.75 -7.22
C ILE A 70 0.93 -9.03 -8.05
N GLU A 71 2.04 -9.78 -8.07
CA GLU A 71 2.14 -11.06 -8.78
C GLU A 71 1.08 -12.04 -8.28
N ALA A 72 0.95 -12.22 -6.95
CA ALA A 72 -0.06 -13.07 -6.36
C ALA A 72 -1.49 -12.62 -6.72
N CYS A 73 -1.79 -11.32 -6.65
CA CYS A 73 -3.09 -10.79 -7.07
C CYS A 73 -3.34 -11.01 -8.57
N SER A 74 -2.28 -10.91 -9.40
CA SER A 74 -2.37 -11.05 -10.85
C SER A 74 -2.73 -12.45 -11.33
N GLN A 75 -2.49 -13.48 -10.49
CA GLN A 75 -2.93 -14.85 -10.75
C GLN A 75 -4.45 -14.98 -10.76
N PHE A 76 -5.15 -14.14 -9.98
CA PHE A 76 -6.62 -14.10 -9.95
C PHE A 76 -7.18 -13.06 -10.91
N ASP A 77 -6.45 -11.97 -11.13
CA ASP A 77 -6.89 -10.88 -11.97
C ASP A 77 -5.72 -10.15 -12.64
N LYS A 78 -5.57 -10.39 -13.95
CA LYS A 78 -4.46 -9.88 -14.75
C LYS A 78 -4.36 -8.35 -14.79
N GLN A 79 -5.42 -7.61 -14.45
CA GLN A 79 -5.35 -6.14 -14.41
C GLN A 79 -4.48 -5.61 -13.25
N PHE A 80 -4.15 -6.45 -12.25
CA PHE A 80 -3.16 -6.07 -11.25
C PHE A 80 -1.76 -5.84 -11.84
N VAL A 81 -1.47 -6.37 -13.05
CA VAL A 81 -0.23 -6.09 -13.78
C VAL A 81 -0.08 -4.59 -14.10
N GLU A 82 -1.17 -3.83 -14.19
CA GLU A 82 -1.14 -2.37 -14.38
C GLU A 82 -0.63 -1.61 -13.13
N LEU A 83 -0.46 -2.30 -12.00
CA LEU A 83 0.08 -1.75 -10.76
C LEU A 83 1.59 -1.96 -10.62
N LYS A 84 2.29 -2.43 -11.66
CA LYS A 84 3.75 -2.62 -11.64
C LYS A 84 4.52 -1.38 -11.16
N ASP A 85 4.02 -0.18 -11.45
CA ASP A 85 4.63 1.07 -10.98
C ASP A 85 4.61 1.20 -9.45
N ALA A 86 3.64 0.58 -8.76
CA ALA A 86 3.56 0.59 -7.30
C ALA A 86 4.68 -0.24 -6.64
N THR A 87 5.49 -0.98 -7.41
CA THR A 87 6.66 -1.69 -6.88
C THR A 87 7.71 -0.75 -6.30
N LEU A 88 7.82 0.49 -6.83
CA LEU A 88 8.65 1.56 -6.27
C LEU A 88 8.33 1.84 -4.80
N LEU A 89 7.09 1.63 -4.35
CA LEU A 89 6.74 1.82 -2.93
C LEU A 89 7.54 0.91 -1.98
N THR A 90 8.03 -0.23 -2.47
CA THR A 90 8.87 -1.15 -1.68
C THR A 90 10.18 -0.50 -1.28
N GLN A 91 10.73 0.37 -2.14
CA GLN A 91 12.02 1.04 -1.93
C GLN A 91 11.94 1.99 -0.72
N TYR A 92 10.82 2.71 -0.62
CA TYR A 92 10.51 3.60 0.50
C TYR A 92 10.43 2.84 1.83
N ALA A 93 9.92 1.60 1.85
CA ALA A 93 9.88 0.82 3.08
C ALA A 93 11.26 0.30 3.54
N VAL A 94 12.27 0.26 2.67
CA VAL A 94 13.59 -0.34 2.95
C VAL A 94 14.67 0.73 3.11
N GLU A 95 14.74 1.69 2.19
CA GLU A 95 15.80 2.71 2.14
C GLU A 95 15.66 3.73 3.28
N MET A 96 14.44 4.07 3.69
CA MET A 96 14.20 5.03 4.79
C MET A 96 14.49 4.47 6.19
N ARG A 97 14.96 3.22 6.31
CA ARG A 97 15.27 2.58 7.60
C ARG A 97 16.75 2.52 7.95
N TYR A 98 17.67 2.81 7.03
CA TYR A 98 19.10 2.72 7.30
C TYR A 98 19.75 4.12 7.32
N PRO A 99 20.40 4.51 8.44
CA PRO A 99 21.00 5.84 8.58
C PRO A 99 22.24 6.08 7.71
N ASP A 100 22.83 5.03 7.14
CA ASP A 100 23.97 5.11 6.22
C ASP A 100 23.59 5.67 4.83
N ASP A 101 22.31 5.61 4.46
CA ASP A 101 21.74 6.19 3.22
C ASP A 101 20.65 7.19 3.62
N PHE A 102 21.08 8.36 4.11
CA PHE A 102 20.19 9.42 4.60
C PHE A 102 19.41 10.06 3.43
N TYR A 103 18.44 9.31 2.90
CA TYR A 103 17.58 9.71 1.81
C TYR A 103 16.24 10.19 2.34
N ILE A 104 16.00 11.49 2.22
CA ILE A 104 14.70 12.09 2.50
C ILE A 104 14.01 12.30 1.14
N PRO A 105 12.88 11.63 0.87
CA PRO A 105 12.15 11.83 -0.36
C PRO A 105 11.73 13.28 -0.52
N SER A 106 11.70 13.77 -1.75
CA SER A 106 11.11 15.07 -2.08
C SER A 106 9.58 15.06 -1.92
N ILE A 107 8.97 16.25 -1.86
CA ILE A 107 7.49 16.39 -1.87
C ILE A 107 6.89 15.79 -3.16
N GLU A 108 7.60 15.88 -4.28
CA GLU A 108 7.18 15.31 -5.55
C GLU A 108 7.13 13.78 -5.48
N GLU A 109 8.17 13.15 -4.92
CA GLU A 109 8.18 11.71 -4.70
C GLU A 109 7.10 11.24 -3.72
N ALA A 110 6.88 12.00 -2.65
CA ALA A 110 5.79 11.74 -1.70
C ALA A 110 4.41 11.82 -2.39
N LYS A 111 4.24 12.76 -3.31
CA LYS A 111 3.02 12.90 -4.11
C LYS A 111 2.84 11.74 -5.08
N ASP A 112 3.90 11.30 -5.73
CA ASP A 112 3.89 10.13 -6.61
C ASP A 112 3.60 8.85 -5.83
N ALA A 113 4.21 8.68 -4.65
CA ALA A 113 3.92 7.57 -3.75
C ALA A 113 2.45 7.53 -3.34
N LEU A 114 1.86 8.69 -3.01
CA LEU A 114 0.44 8.82 -2.70
C LEU A 114 -0.44 8.49 -3.91
N ALA A 115 -0.07 8.94 -5.11
CA ALA A 115 -0.79 8.62 -6.34
C ALA A 115 -0.80 7.10 -6.61
N LEU A 116 0.34 6.43 -6.43
CA LEU A 116 0.46 4.97 -6.55
C LEU A 116 -0.39 4.25 -5.51
N ALA A 117 -0.35 4.67 -4.24
CA ALA A 117 -1.19 4.09 -3.18
C ALA A 117 -2.69 4.23 -3.49
N LYS A 118 -3.12 5.41 -3.99
CA LYS A 118 -4.49 5.65 -4.44
C LYS A 118 -4.88 4.80 -5.67
N LYS A 119 -3.94 4.56 -6.59
CA LYS A 119 -4.13 3.67 -7.75
C LYS A 119 -4.42 2.23 -7.29
N VAL A 120 -3.66 1.72 -6.31
CA VAL A 120 -3.90 0.39 -5.70
C VAL A 120 -5.28 0.33 -5.02
N LYS A 121 -5.65 1.34 -4.23
CA LYS A 121 -6.98 1.46 -3.60
C LYS A 121 -8.11 1.41 -4.64
N SER A 122 -7.97 2.12 -5.74
CA SER A 122 -8.98 2.16 -6.82
C SER A 122 -9.20 0.77 -7.43
N LYS A 123 -8.12 0.02 -7.70
CA LYS A 123 -8.22 -1.36 -8.21
C LYS A 123 -8.87 -2.32 -7.21
N TYR A 124 -8.73 -2.07 -5.91
CA TYR A 124 -9.45 -2.83 -4.88
C TYR A 124 -10.96 -2.48 -4.84
N ARG A 125 -11.33 -1.19 -4.84
CA ARG A 125 -12.74 -0.74 -4.72
C ARG A 125 -13.61 -1.07 -5.93
N GLY A 126 -13.04 -1.18 -7.13
CA GLY A 126 -13.80 -1.57 -8.33
C GLY A 126 -14.33 -3.02 -8.31
N ARG A 127 -14.10 -3.77 -7.22
CA ARG A 127 -14.27 -5.23 -7.15
C ARG A 127 -14.78 -5.74 -5.79
N SER A 128 -15.18 -4.86 -4.88
CA SER A 128 -15.85 -5.19 -3.61
C SER A 128 -17.35 -5.34 -3.79
#